data_AF-A0A5S9MIN9-F1
#
_entry.id   AF-A0A5S9MIN9-F1
#
_cell.length_a   1.000
_cell.length_b   1.000
_cell.length_c   1.000
_cell.angle_alpha   90.00
_cell.angle_beta   90.00
_cell.angle_gamma   90.00
#
_symmetry.space_group_name_H-M   'P 1'
#
loop_
_entity.id
_entity.type
_entity.pdbx_description
1 polymer ?
#
loop_
_entity_poly.entity_id
_entity_poly.type
_entity_poly.pdbx_seq_one_letter_code
_entity_poly.pdbx_strand_id
1 'polypeptide(L)' 'MVEAILKDQRRVIPTIAYLEGEYGYEGIYLGVPTIVGGNGLEQIIELELTEEERSQLDRSVESVKNVMKVLS' A
#
# COMPACT_ATOMS: atom_id res chain seq x y z
N MET A 1 8.89 -1.77 11.34
CA MET A 1 7.53 -1.24 11.56
C MET A 1 7.28 -0.92 13.03
N VAL A 2 7.28 -1.91 13.93
CA VAL A 2 7.01 -1.71 15.37
C VAL A 2 7.87 -0.61 15.99
N GLU A 3 9.19 -0.62 15.77
CA GLU A 3 10.06 0.44 16.29
C GLU A 3 9.75 1.83 15.71
N ALA A 4 9.43 1.90 14.42
CA ALA A 4 9.08 3.17 13.77
C ALA A 4 7.80 3.78 14.35
N ILE A 5 6.84 2.92 14.73
CA ILE A 5 5.61 3.33 15.41
C ILE A 5 5.92 3.76 16.85
N LEU A 6 6.57 2.88 17.63
CA LEU A 6 6.85 3.15 19.05
C LEU A 6 7.72 4.38 19.30
N LYS A 7 8.62 4.70 18.37
CA LYS A 7 9.53 5.85 18.46
C LYS A 7 9.14 7.02 17.56
N ASP A 8 7.94 6.99 16.98
CA ASP A 8 7.43 8.03 16.06
C ASP A 8 8.49 8.49 15.03
N GLN A 9 9.12 7.54 14.35
CA GLN A 9 10.30 7.82 13.52
C GLN A 9 9.94 8.41 12.15
N ARG A 10 8.65 8.39 11.78
CA ARG A 10 8.13 8.87 10.49
C ARG A 10 8.95 8.36 9.30
N ARG A 11 9.16 7.04 9.28
CA ARG A 11 10.04 6.39 8.30
C ARG A 11 9.26 5.97 7.07
N VAL A 12 9.91 6.10 5.91
CA VAL A 12 9.44 5.47 4.67
C VAL A 12 9.68 3.97 4.77
N ILE A 13 8.60 3.20 4.79
CA ILE A 13 8.62 1.74 4.88
C ILE A 13 7.59 1.20 3.88
N PRO A 14 7.93 0.20 3.04
CA PRO A 14 6.93 -0.48 2.25
C PRO A 14 6.01 -1.29 3.18
N THR A 15 4.72 -0.98 3.19
CA THR A 15 3.72 -1.63 4.04
C THR A 15 2.47 -1.95 3.26
N ILE A 16 1.69 -2.92 3.76
CA ILE A 16 0.35 -3.17 3.24
C ILE A 16 -0.59 -2.06 3.75
N ALA A 17 -1.09 -1.23 2.85
CA ALA A 17 -1.99 -0.11 3.13
C ALA A 17 -3.32 -0.30 2.41
N TYR A 18 -4.40 0.22 3.00
CA TYR A 18 -5.69 0.30 2.33
C TYR A 18 -5.67 1.49 1.37
N LEU A 19 -5.95 1.24 0.09
CA LEU A 19 -5.99 2.28 -0.93
C LEU A 19 -7.42 2.80 -1.08
N GLU A 20 -7.57 4.13 -1.05
CA GLU A 20 -8.82 4.89 -1.17
C GLU A 20 -8.82 5.79 -2.43
N GLY A 21 -7.95 5.50 -3.40
CA GLY A 21 -7.81 6.24 -4.65
C GLY A 21 -6.37 6.29 -5.16
N GLU A 22 -5.39 5.98 -4.31
CA GLU A 22 -3.98 5.99 -4.63
C GLU A 22 -3.65 4.98 -5.73
N TYR A 23 -2.77 5.37 -6.66
CA TYR A 23 -2.44 4.62 -7.87
C TYR A 23 -3.66 4.28 -8.76
N GLY A 24 -4.82 4.90 -8.50
CA GLY A 24 -6.09 4.63 -9.20
C GLY A 24 -6.82 3.38 -8.70
N TYR A 25 -6.46 2.84 -7.53
CA TYR A 25 -7.15 1.71 -6.91
C TYR A 25 -7.89 2.14 -5.64
N GLU A 26 -9.07 1.56 -5.43
CA GLU A 26 -9.91 1.82 -4.27
C GLU A 26 -10.41 0.50 -3.68
N GLY A 27 -10.47 0.42 -2.36
CA GLY A 27 -11.10 -0.70 -1.66
C GLY A 27 -10.22 -1.95 -1.53
N ILE A 28 -8.91 -1.80 -1.62
CA ILE A 28 -7.96 -2.93 -1.61
C ILE A 28 -6.76 -2.65 -0.71
N TYR A 29 -6.28 -3.69 -0.03
CA TYR A 29 -5.00 -3.66 0.67
C TYR A 29 -3.87 -4.05 -0.29
N LEU A 30 -2.91 -3.14 -0.50
CA LEU A 30 -1.78 -3.35 -1.40
C LEU A 30 -0.47 -2.91 -0.76
N GLY A 31 0.62 -3.57 -1.14
CA GLY A 31 1.97 -3.19 -0.72
C GLY A 31 2.42 -1.93 -1.45
N VAL A 32 2.50 -0.82 -0.72
CA VAL A 32 2.90 0.49 -1.26
C VAL A 32 3.90 1.17 -0.31
N PRO A 33 4.72 2.12 -0.80
CA PRO A 33 5.60 2.89 0.08
C PRO A 33 4.75 3.82 0.95
N THR A 34 4.93 3.74 2.27
CA THR A 34 4.19 4.59 3.22
C THR A 34 5.12 5.26 4.20
N ILE A 35 4.64 6.34 4.79
CA ILE A 35 5.25 6.95 5.98
C ILE A 35 4.59 6.32 7.20
N VAL A 36 5.40 5.65 8.01
CA VAL A 36 4.97 5.03 9.26
C VAL A 36 5.53 5.81 10.45
N GLY A 37 4.64 6.30 11.30
CA GLY A 37 4.95 7.05 12.52
C GLY A 37 4.12 6.59 13.71
N GLY A 38 4.02 7.43 14.74
CA GLY A 38 3.37 7.11 16.02
C GLY A 38 1.90 6.79 15.90
N ASN A 39 1.23 7.34 14.87
CA ASN A 39 -0.17 7.08 14.57
C ASN A 39 -0.39 5.84 13.66
N GLY A 40 0.66 5.07 13.38
CA GLY A 40 0.62 3.98 12.41
C GLY A 40 0.96 4.48 11.00
N LEU A 41 0.03 4.32 10.05
CA LEU A 41 0.19 4.83 8.69
C LEU A 41 -0.18 6.31 8.66
N GLU A 42 0.78 7.17 8.33
CA GLU A 42 0.56 8.62 8.25
C GLU A 42 0.28 9.10 6.83
N GLN A 43 0.91 8.47 5.84
CA GLN A 43 0.78 8.87 4.44
C GLN A 43 1.15 7.72 3.50
N ILE A 44 0.46 7.61 2.38
CA ILE A 44 0.86 6.79 1.24
C ILE A 44 1.65 7.65 0.26
N ILE A 45 2.81 7.15 -0.19
CA ILE A 45 3.64 7.84 -1.16
C ILE A 45 3.31 7.28 -2.54
N GLU A 46 2.65 8.09 -3.36
CA GLU A 46 2.41 7.76 -4.76
C GLU A 46 3.65 8.06 -5.59
N LEU A 47 4.11 7.06 -6.33
CA LEU A 47 5.24 7.16 -7.24
C LEU A 47 4.73 7.22 -8.67
N GLU A 48 5.41 7.98 -9.52
CA GLU A 48 5.21 7.90 -10.96
C GLU A 48 5.74 6.56 -11.46
N LEU A 49 4.82 5.65 -11.79
CA LEU A 49 5.15 4.34 -12.32
C LEU A 49 5.28 4.40 -13.83
N THR A 50 6.25 3.65 -14.35
CA THR A 50 6.31 3.35 -15.79
C THR A 50 5.13 2.47 -16.20
N GLU A 51 4.84 2.40 -17.50
CA GLU A 51 3.75 1.56 -18.04
C GLU A 51 3.94 0.07 -17.68
N GLU A 52 5.20 -0.40 -17.69
CA GLU A 52 5.54 -1.77 -17.30
C GLU A 52 5.28 -2.02 -15.81
N GLU A 53 5.74 -1.15 -14.92
CA GLU A 53 5.51 -1.27 -13.48
C GLU A 53 4.02 -1.18 -13.14
N ARG A 54 3.28 -0.32 -13.83
CA ARG A 54 1.82 -0.22 -13.68
C ARG A 54 1.13 -1.52 -14.09
N SER A 55 1.53 -2.13 -15.21
CA SER A 55 1.00 -3.43 -15.61
C SER A 55 1.32 -4.54 -14.61
N GLN A 56 2.51 -4.52 -13.99
CA GLN A 56 2.86 -5.46 -12.93
C GLN A 56 2.00 -5.24 -11.69
N LEU A 57 1.76 -3.99 -11.30
CA LEU A 57 0.90 -3.64 -10.17
C LEU A 57 -0.56 -4.05 -10.39
N ASP A 58 -1.09 -3.84 -11.61
CA ASP A 58 -2.43 -4.28 -12.00
C ASP A 58 -2.61 -5.80 -11.84
N ARG A 59 -1.60 -6.59 -12.22
CA ARG A 59 -1.61 -8.04 -12.02
C ARG A 59 -1.62 -8.43 -10.54
N SER A 60 -0.84 -7.72 -9.71
CA SER A 60 -0.85 -7.94 -8.26
C SER A 60 -2.23 -7.62 -7.64
N VAL A 61 -2.85 -6.52 -8.07
CA VAL A 61 -4.20 -6.12 -7.64
C VAL A 61 -5.23 -7.19 -8.01
N GLU A 62 -5.18 -7.72 -9.23
CA GLU A 62 -6.09 -8.78 -9.67
C GLU A 62 -5.93 -10.06 -8.83
N SER A 63 -4.69 -10.46 -8.54
CA SER A 63 -4.40 -11.62 -7.68
C SER A 63 -5.02 -11.46 -6.29
N VAL A 64 -4.83 -10.30 -5.65
CA VAL A 64 -5.39 -10.02 -4.32
C VAL A 64 -6.93 -10.00 -4.36
N LYS A 65 -7.54 -9.36 -5.37
CA LYS A 65 -9.01 -9.36 -5.55
C LYS A 65 -9.56 -10.77 -5.69
N ASN A 66 -8.87 -11.66 -6.40
CA ASN A 66 -9.30 -13.05 -6.56
C ASN A 66 -9.27 -13.82 -5.24
N VAL A 67 -8.28 -13.59 -4.39
CA VAL A 67 -8.22 -14.18 -3.04
C VAL A 67 -9.33 -13.61 -2.16
N MET A 68 -9.60 -12.30 -2.21
CA MET A 68 -10.66 -11.67 -1.42
C MET A 68 -12.05 -12.23 -1.73
N LYS A 69 -12.34 -12.63 -2.98
CA LYS A 69 -13.61 -13.27 -3.37
C LYS A 69 -13.88 -14.60 -2.66
N VAL A 70 -12.87 -15.24 -2.07
CA VAL A 70 -13.05 -16.48 -1.30
C VAL A 70 -13.66 -16.21 0.08
N LEU A 71 -13.52 -14.98 0.58
CA LEU A 71 -14.01 -14.58 1.91
C LEU A 71 -15.46 -14.08 1.90
N SER A 72 -16.08 -13.95 0.71
CA SER A 72 -17.48 -13.57 0.48
C SER A 72 -18.35 -14.76 0.17
#